data_AF-A0A259S007-F1
#
_entry.id   AF-A0A259S007-F1
#
_cell.length_a   1.000
_cell.length_b   1.000
_cell.length_c   1.000
_cell.angle_alpha   90.00
_cell.angle_beta   90.00
_cell.angle_gamma   90.00
#
_symmetry.space_group_name_H-M   'P 1'
#
loop_
_entity.id
_entity.type
_entity.pdbx_description
1 polymer ?
#
loop_
_entity_poly.entity_id
_entity_poly.type
_entity_poly.pdbx_seq_one_letter_code
_entity_poly.pdbx_strand_id
1 'polypeptide(L)'
;MSPLPFANAKTTRIGITGLSQAGKSTLITSIINHLENARRGSLIQQAVLSDVTHGLWRRDAPHAFDYDAGLQALTHRPPYWPASTTDWSIARIELTMARSWYSPKPRKRIIELFDYPGEWLMDLCLLDWDFAHFCQALWGWCSQSPRLELGSALIQELSAIDPMAPVDRVYLSQLQQRWADFLADCRLPPHQLSRNLPGRFLLSGTDYKPGDKPFVPLFSINLAGGSVPGSFPAQSWGAVCADHYKAYRDHEARPFFERHFQNLDAQVILIDLLGAMTAGQEALKDMRAALDSVLQPFRYGQDHWLGRLFRRRIRRVAVCATKIDHLLPEDQKRMQSLLES
;
A
#
# COMPACT_ATOMS: atom_id res chain seq x y z
N MET A 1 9.27 -2.48 -34.94
CA MET A 1 8.59 -1.87 -33.77
C MET A 1 8.22 -0.45 -34.15
N SER A 2 6.93 -0.19 -34.38
CA SER A 2 6.46 1.18 -34.63
C SER A 2 6.79 2.05 -33.42
N PRO A 3 7.31 3.28 -33.59
CA PRO A 3 7.53 4.17 -32.46
C PRO A 3 6.20 4.39 -31.74
N LEU A 4 6.19 4.25 -30.41
CA LEU A 4 5.02 4.55 -29.58
C LEU A 4 4.55 5.98 -29.93
N PRO A 5 3.26 6.23 -30.22
CA PRO A 5 2.77 7.49 -30.78
C PRO A 5 2.91 8.74 -29.87
N PHE A 6 3.64 8.65 -28.76
CA PHE A 6 3.59 9.58 -27.64
C PHE A 6 4.94 10.12 -27.19
N ALA A 7 5.99 9.99 -28.00
CA ALA A 7 7.36 10.44 -27.67
C ALA A 7 7.45 11.92 -27.22
N ASN A 8 6.42 12.75 -27.44
CA ASN A 8 6.37 14.17 -27.10
C ASN A 8 5.29 14.59 -26.06
N ALA A 9 4.48 13.68 -25.53
CA ALA A 9 3.45 14.04 -24.54
C ALA A 9 4.03 14.02 -23.11
N LYS A 10 3.86 15.11 -22.36
CA LYS A 10 4.31 15.17 -20.95
C LYS A 10 3.42 14.28 -20.09
N THR A 11 4.04 13.28 -19.46
CA THR A 11 3.39 12.35 -18.53
C THR A 11 3.57 12.83 -17.09
N THR A 12 2.50 12.76 -16.30
CA THR A 12 2.51 12.92 -14.85
C THR A 12 2.13 11.58 -14.23
N ARG A 13 2.98 11.04 -13.35
CA ARG A 13 2.77 9.76 -12.67
C ARG A 13 2.34 9.98 -11.23
N ILE A 14 1.21 9.43 -10.83
CA ILE A 14 0.64 9.59 -9.50
C ILE A 14 0.47 8.21 -8.88
N GLY A 15 1.17 7.94 -7.79
CA GLY A 15 0.92 6.74 -7.00
C GLY A 15 -0.39 6.89 -6.27
N ILE A 16 -1.24 5.86 -6.32
CA ILE A 16 -2.46 5.78 -5.54
C ILE A 16 -2.39 4.50 -4.72
N THR A 17 -2.51 4.69 -3.41
CA THR A 17 -2.49 3.61 -2.44
C THR A 17 -3.50 3.93 -1.33
N GLY A 18 -3.80 2.96 -0.48
CA GLY A 18 -4.66 3.21 0.67
C GLY A 18 -4.56 2.15 1.74
N LEU A 19 -4.65 2.58 3.00
CA LEU A 19 -4.70 1.68 4.16
C LEU A 19 -6.12 1.13 4.30
N SER A 20 -6.27 -0.17 4.61
CA SER A 20 -7.52 -0.78 5.06
C SER A 20 -8.76 -0.49 4.18
N GLN A 21 -8.83 -1.04 2.96
CA GLN A 21 -10.01 -0.94 2.07
C GLN A 21 -10.54 0.51 1.87
N ALA A 22 -9.64 1.48 1.72
CA ALA A 22 -9.97 2.91 1.55
C ALA A 22 -10.63 3.28 0.20
N GLY A 23 -11.22 2.35 -0.55
CA GLY A 23 -12.00 2.67 -1.76
C GLY A 23 -11.17 3.08 -2.99
N LYS A 24 -9.91 2.64 -3.07
CA LYS A 24 -8.98 2.97 -4.16
C LYS A 24 -9.49 2.60 -5.56
N SER A 25 -9.98 1.37 -5.75
CA SER A 25 -10.55 0.92 -7.03
C SER A 25 -11.74 1.77 -7.46
N THR A 26 -12.60 2.16 -6.49
CA THR A 26 -13.73 3.06 -6.71
C THR A 26 -13.27 4.45 -7.15
N LEU A 27 -12.26 5.02 -6.48
CA LEU A 27 -11.69 6.32 -6.82
C LEU A 27 -11.15 6.34 -8.25
N ILE A 28 -10.33 5.35 -8.62
CA ILE A 28 -9.70 5.27 -9.95
C ILE A 28 -10.77 5.11 -11.03
N THR A 29 -11.73 4.20 -10.81
CA THR A 29 -12.88 4.01 -11.71
C THR A 29 -13.65 5.33 -11.90
N SER A 30 -13.93 6.05 -10.81
CA SER A 30 -14.63 7.33 -10.85
C SER A 30 -13.84 8.41 -11.61
N ILE A 31 -12.53 8.52 -11.37
CA ILE A 31 -11.66 9.47 -12.09
C ILE A 31 -11.67 9.20 -13.59
N ILE A 32 -11.49 7.94 -14.01
CA ILE A 32 -11.54 7.55 -15.42
C ILE A 32 -12.90 7.94 -16.01
N ASN A 33 -14.00 7.54 -15.36
CA ASN A 33 -15.34 7.83 -15.83
C ASN A 33 -15.62 9.34 -15.97
N HIS A 34 -15.20 10.15 -15.00
CA HIS A 34 -15.37 11.60 -15.05
C HIS A 34 -14.54 12.27 -16.16
N LEU A 35 -13.32 11.79 -16.40
CA LEU A 35 -12.44 12.33 -17.45
C LEU A 35 -12.89 11.91 -18.86
N GLU A 36 -13.35 10.67 -19.05
CA GLU A 36 -13.94 10.23 -20.32
C GLU A 36 -15.25 10.98 -20.63
N ASN A 37 -16.05 11.24 -19.61
CA ASN A 37 -17.30 12.01 -19.70
C ASN A 37 -17.12 13.50 -19.40
N ALA A 38 -15.94 14.04 -19.70
CA ALA A 38 -15.50 15.39 -19.38
C ALA A 38 -16.56 16.51 -19.55
N ARG A 39 -17.33 16.47 -20.65
CA ARG A 39 -18.36 17.49 -20.96
C ARG A 39 -19.63 17.40 -20.12
N ARG A 40 -19.85 16.27 -19.43
CA ARG A 40 -21.03 15.99 -18.60
C ARG A 40 -20.67 15.89 -17.11
N GLY A 41 -19.40 15.68 -16.78
CA GLY A 41 -18.93 15.52 -15.41
C GLY A 41 -18.72 16.85 -14.67
N SER A 42 -18.96 16.86 -13.37
CA SER A 42 -18.67 17.99 -12.48
C SER A 42 -17.17 18.26 -12.29
N LEU A 43 -16.31 17.28 -12.59
CA LEU A 43 -14.86 17.37 -12.37
C LEU A 43 -14.20 18.53 -13.14
N ILE A 44 -14.69 18.87 -14.34
CA ILE A 44 -14.15 19.98 -15.16
C ILE A 44 -14.69 21.36 -14.74
N GLN A 45 -15.69 21.40 -13.87
CA GLN A 45 -16.11 22.66 -13.24
C GLN A 45 -15.05 23.17 -12.25
N GLN A 46 -14.09 22.33 -11.85
CA GLN A 46 -12.93 22.75 -11.07
C GLN A 46 -12.00 23.62 -11.92
N ALA A 47 -11.66 24.81 -11.43
CA ALA A 47 -10.83 25.77 -12.16
C ALA A 47 -9.48 25.21 -12.62
N VAL A 48 -8.93 24.22 -11.91
CA VAL A 48 -7.66 23.56 -12.25
C VAL A 48 -7.76 22.65 -13.47
N LEU A 49 -8.97 22.18 -13.79
CA LEU A 49 -9.26 21.26 -14.90
C LEU A 49 -10.09 21.90 -16.01
N SER A 50 -10.34 23.21 -15.94
CA SER A 50 -11.15 23.95 -16.93
C SER A 50 -10.58 23.85 -18.35
N ASP A 51 -9.27 23.72 -18.48
CA ASP A 51 -8.59 23.53 -19.76
C ASP A 51 -8.73 22.10 -20.31
N VAL A 52 -9.21 21.12 -19.54
CA VAL A 52 -9.37 19.74 -20.01
C VAL A 52 -10.65 19.63 -20.83
N THR A 53 -10.51 19.27 -22.12
CA THR A 53 -11.65 19.15 -23.04
C THR A 53 -12.15 17.72 -23.20
N HIS A 54 -11.26 16.73 -23.07
CA HIS A 54 -11.56 15.31 -23.19
C HIS A 54 -10.45 14.47 -22.54
N GLY A 55 -10.83 13.40 -21.84
CA GLY A 55 -9.94 12.33 -21.41
C GLY A 55 -10.20 11.05 -22.20
N LEU A 56 -9.15 10.31 -22.53
CA LEU A 56 -9.23 9.01 -23.19
C LEU A 56 -8.51 7.97 -22.34
N TRP A 57 -9.23 6.96 -21.87
CA TRP A 57 -8.68 5.79 -21.21
C TRP A 57 -7.83 4.95 -22.18
N ARG A 58 -6.61 4.57 -21.78
CA ARG A 58 -5.66 3.80 -22.60
C ARG A 58 -5.38 2.45 -21.96
N ARG A 59 -5.66 1.37 -22.70
CA ARG A 59 -5.46 -0.04 -22.28
C ARG A 59 -4.12 -0.62 -22.75
N ASP A 60 -3.18 0.24 -23.13
CA ASP A 60 -1.90 -0.15 -23.74
C ASP A 60 -0.78 -0.36 -22.71
N ALA A 61 -1.10 -0.32 -21.41
CA ALA A 61 -0.16 -0.67 -20.35
C ALA A 61 -0.15 -2.20 -20.11
N PRO A 62 1.00 -2.82 -19.81
CA PRO A 62 1.09 -4.27 -19.58
C PRO A 62 0.22 -4.74 -18.40
N HIS A 63 0.09 -3.92 -17.36
CA HIS A 63 -0.80 -4.13 -16.21
C HIS A 63 -1.85 -3.02 -16.18
N ALA A 64 -2.69 -2.93 -17.20
CA ALA A 64 -3.73 -1.90 -17.26
C ALA A 64 -4.77 -2.11 -16.15
N PHE A 65 -5.18 -1.02 -15.48
CA PHE A 65 -6.25 -1.08 -14.47
C PHE A 65 -7.58 -1.53 -15.11
N ASP A 66 -8.33 -2.42 -14.45
CA ASP A 66 -9.57 -2.98 -14.99
C ASP A 66 -10.78 -2.06 -14.74
N TYR A 67 -10.84 -0.99 -15.54
CA TYR A 67 -11.96 -0.04 -15.51
C TYR A 67 -13.31 -0.70 -15.81
N ASP A 68 -13.36 -1.68 -16.71
CA ASP A 68 -14.63 -2.29 -17.12
C ASP A 68 -15.23 -3.12 -16.00
N ALA A 69 -14.41 -3.89 -15.28
CA ALA A 69 -14.88 -4.61 -14.09
C ALA A 69 -15.40 -3.65 -13.01
N GLY A 70 -14.71 -2.52 -12.79
CA GLY A 70 -15.16 -1.48 -11.88
C GLY A 70 -16.50 -0.87 -12.29
N LEU A 71 -16.66 -0.54 -13.57
CA LEU A 71 -17.91 -0.01 -14.11
C LEU A 71 -19.04 -1.04 -14.04
N GLN A 72 -18.76 -2.31 -14.37
CA GLN A 72 -19.73 -3.40 -14.29
C GLN A 72 -20.23 -3.60 -12.86
N ALA A 73 -19.36 -3.57 -11.86
CA ALA A 73 -19.74 -3.69 -10.46
C ALA A 73 -20.73 -2.58 -10.04
N LEU A 74 -20.40 -1.32 -10.40
CA LEU A 74 -21.21 -0.15 -10.06
C LEU A 74 -22.53 -0.05 -10.84
N THR A 75 -22.61 -0.66 -12.03
CA THR A 75 -23.80 -0.66 -12.88
C THR A 75 -24.64 -1.94 -12.79
N HIS A 76 -24.18 -2.92 -12.01
CA HIS A 76 -24.90 -4.16 -11.73
C HIS A 76 -26.25 -3.91 -11.02
N ARG A 77 -27.13 -4.91 -11.02
CA ARG A 77 -28.43 -4.86 -10.33
C ARG A 77 -28.58 -6.08 -9.40
N PRO A 78 -28.44 -5.93 -8.07
CA PRO A 78 -28.11 -4.70 -7.34
C PRO A 78 -26.65 -4.27 -7.56
N PRO A 79 -26.32 -2.96 -7.48
CA PRO A 79 -24.94 -2.50 -7.61
C PRO A 79 -24.10 -2.96 -6.42
N TYR A 80 -22.80 -3.15 -6.65
CA TYR A 80 -21.84 -3.48 -5.61
C TYR A 80 -20.51 -2.76 -5.84
N TRP A 81 -19.70 -2.64 -4.78
CA TRP A 81 -18.41 -1.97 -4.88
C TRP A 81 -17.39 -2.80 -5.66
N PRO A 82 -16.54 -2.17 -6.50
CA PRO A 82 -15.45 -2.86 -7.18
C PRO A 82 -14.55 -3.65 -6.22
N ALA A 83 -14.01 -4.77 -6.70
CA ALA A 83 -13.08 -5.58 -5.92
C ALA A 83 -11.86 -4.77 -5.47
N SER A 84 -11.34 -5.12 -4.28
CA SER A 84 -10.12 -4.50 -3.77
C SER A 84 -8.91 -4.89 -4.62
N THR A 85 -8.00 -3.93 -4.82
CA THR A 85 -6.73 -4.15 -5.51
C THR A 85 -5.90 -5.23 -4.80
N THR A 86 -5.56 -6.32 -5.51
CA THR A 86 -4.72 -7.41 -5.00
C THR A 86 -3.29 -7.39 -5.56
N ASP A 87 -3.07 -6.66 -6.65
CA ASP A 87 -1.78 -6.50 -7.33
C ASP A 87 -1.67 -5.07 -7.89
N TRP A 88 -0.51 -4.67 -8.38
CA TRP A 88 -0.33 -3.35 -8.95
C TRP A 88 -0.93 -3.24 -10.37
N SER A 89 -1.40 -2.06 -10.72
CA SER A 89 -1.88 -1.75 -12.07
C SER A 89 -1.65 -0.27 -12.43
N ILE A 90 -1.80 0.06 -13.71
CA ILE A 90 -1.61 1.41 -14.24
C ILE A 90 -2.88 1.84 -14.95
N ALA A 91 -3.44 2.94 -14.46
CA ALA A 91 -4.49 3.66 -15.13
C ALA A 91 -3.93 4.81 -15.96
N ARG A 92 -3.84 4.64 -17.29
CA ARG A 92 -3.30 5.66 -18.20
C ARG A 92 -4.43 6.41 -18.91
N ILE A 93 -4.47 7.73 -18.72
CA ILE A 93 -5.45 8.62 -19.35
C ILE A 93 -4.73 9.67 -20.18
N GLU A 94 -5.05 9.75 -21.47
CA GLU A 94 -4.64 10.85 -22.33
C GLU A 94 -5.63 12.01 -22.18
N LEU A 95 -5.13 13.17 -21.73
CA LEU A 95 -5.90 14.40 -21.63
C LEU A 95 -5.64 15.28 -22.85
N THR A 96 -6.72 15.69 -23.49
CA THR A 96 -6.73 16.73 -24.52
C THR A 96 -7.08 18.05 -23.86
N MET A 97 -6.12 18.97 -23.86
CA MET A 97 -6.29 20.32 -23.33
C MET A 97 -6.83 21.27 -24.40
N ALA A 98 -7.49 22.34 -23.97
CA ALA A 98 -7.90 23.45 -24.82
C ALA A 98 -6.70 23.98 -25.61
N ARG A 99 -6.94 24.30 -26.88
CA ARG A 99 -5.91 24.86 -27.75
C ARG A 99 -5.55 26.27 -27.27
N SER A 100 -4.27 26.63 -27.39
CA SER A 100 -3.90 28.04 -27.23
C SER A 100 -4.31 28.83 -28.48
N TRP A 101 -4.55 30.13 -28.32
CA TRP A 101 -5.07 30.99 -29.40
C TRP A 101 -4.17 31.04 -30.64
N TYR A 102 -2.87 30.78 -30.49
CA TYR A 102 -1.87 30.79 -31.55
C TYR A 102 -1.54 29.41 -32.15
N SER A 103 -2.11 28.31 -31.63
CA SER A 103 -1.82 26.95 -32.11
C SER A 103 -3.09 26.23 -32.55
N PRO A 104 -3.14 25.68 -33.79
CA PRO A 104 -4.30 24.91 -34.23
C PRO A 104 -4.36 23.51 -33.60
N LYS A 105 -3.26 23.02 -33.01
CA LYS A 105 -3.20 21.67 -32.41
C LYS A 105 -3.52 21.72 -30.91
N PRO A 106 -4.39 20.81 -30.41
CA PRO A 106 -4.63 20.69 -28.98
C PRO A 106 -3.37 20.17 -28.26
N ARG A 107 -3.17 20.63 -27.03
CA ARG A 107 -2.05 20.19 -26.20
C ARG A 107 -2.43 18.88 -25.51
N LYS A 108 -1.62 17.84 -25.67
CA LYS A 108 -1.83 16.54 -25.01
C LYS A 108 -1.03 16.41 -23.72
N ARG A 109 -1.61 15.78 -22.71
CA ARG A 109 -0.96 15.38 -21.45
C ARG A 109 -1.35 13.94 -21.13
N ILE A 110 -0.47 13.23 -20.44
CA ILE A 110 -0.78 11.89 -19.97
C ILE A 110 -0.78 11.91 -18.45
N ILE A 111 -1.83 11.35 -17.84
CA ILE A 111 -1.84 11.02 -16.43
C ILE A 111 -1.73 9.50 -16.32
N GLU A 112 -0.77 9.02 -15.54
CA GLU A 112 -0.66 7.62 -15.14
C GLU A 112 -0.95 7.53 -13.65
N LEU A 113 -2.05 6.88 -13.30
CA LEU A 113 -2.40 6.54 -11.93
C LEU A 113 -1.85 5.14 -11.65
N PHE A 114 -0.81 5.06 -10.85
CA PHE A 114 -0.18 3.80 -10.46
C PHE A 114 -0.89 3.27 -9.21
N ASP A 115 -1.73 2.26 -9.40
CA ASP A 115 -2.52 1.60 -8.38
C ASP A 115 -1.70 0.46 -7.75
N TYR A 116 -1.52 0.42 -6.43
CA TYR A 116 -0.85 -0.70 -5.76
C TYR A 116 -1.30 -0.86 -4.31
N PRO A 117 -1.33 -2.09 -3.75
CA PRO A 117 -1.84 -2.33 -2.40
C PRO A 117 -1.14 -1.50 -1.32
N GLY A 118 -1.90 -0.99 -0.34
CA GLY A 118 -1.33 -0.21 0.76
C GLY A 118 -0.50 -1.06 1.73
N GLU A 119 -0.81 -2.35 1.78
CA GLU A 119 -0.07 -3.35 2.53
C GLU A 119 1.39 -3.42 2.05
N TRP A 120 1.64 -3.28 0.75
CA TRP A 120 3.00 -3.25 0.21
C TRP A 120 3.74 -1.97 0.59
N LEU A 121 3.03 -0.86 0.82
CA LEU A 121 3.65 0.37 1.30
C LEU A 121 4.17 0.22 2.73
N MET A 122 3.54 -0.63 3.54
CA MET A 122 4.00 -0.91 4.91
C MET A 122 5.38 -1.57 4.91
N ASP A 123 5.71 -2.37 3.87
CA ASP A 123 7.02 -3.01 3.73
C ASP A 123 8.18 -2.02 3.58
N LEU A 124 7.87 -0.73 3.38
CA LEU A 124 8.87 0.33 3.34
C LEU A 124 9.69 0.41 4.64
N CYS A 125 9.10 0.09 5.79
CA CYS A 125 9.82 0.05 7.07
C CYS A 125 10.83 -1.10 7.12
N LEU A 126 10.53 -2.23 6.48
CA LEU A 126 11.40 -3.41 6.47
C LEU A 126 12.74 -3.13 5.82
N LEU A 127 12.77 -2.13 4.93
CA LEU A 127 13.99 -1.70 4.27
C LEU A 127 15.07 -1.22 5.25
N ASP A 128 14.67 -0.59 6.35
CA ASP A 128 15.55 -0.10 7.42
C ASP A 128 15.81 -1.15 8.51
N TRP A 129 14.98 -2.18 8.60
CA TRP A 129 15.04 -3.15 9.67
C TRP A 129 15.93 -4.33 9.29
N ASP A 130 16.69 -4.82 10.27
CA ASP A 130 17.18 -6.19 10.25
C ASP A 130 16.13 -7.14 10.87
N PHE A 131 16.42 -8.43 10.85
CA PHE A 131 15.48 -9.44 11.32
C PHE A 131 15.18 -9.32 12.83
N ALA A 132 16.14 -8.86 13.64
CA ALA A 132 15.94 -8.69 15.07
C ALA A 132 15.00 -7.51 15.35
N HIS A 133 15.21 -6.37 14.68
CA HIS A 133 14.31 -5.23 14.75
C HIS A 133 12.91 -5.58 14.24
N PHE A 134 12.79 -6.36 13.17
CA PHE A 134 11.51 -6.89 12.70
C PHE A 134 10.79 -7.70 13.79
N CYS A 135 11.47 -8.67 14.41
CA CYS A 135 10.88 -9.46 15.48
C CYS A 135 10.49 -8.60 16.69
N GLN A 136 11.32 -7.62 17.07
CA GLN A 136 11.07 -6.71 18.19
C GLN A 136 9.87 -5.81 17.94
N ALA A 137 9.78 -5.18 16.77
CA ALA A 137 8.68 -4.31 16.40
C ALA A 137 7.35 -5.08 16.40
N LEU A 138 7.32 -6.26 15.75
CA LEU A 138 6.12 -7.09 15.70
C LEU A 138 5.72 -7.61 17.09
N TRP A 139 6.67 -7.99 17.94
CA TRP A 139 6.38 -8.35 19.33
C TRP A 139 5.74 -7.19 20.09
N GLY A 140 6.28 -5.98 19.95
CA GLY A 140 5.72 -4.78 20.56
C GLY A 140 4.27 -4.50 20.16
N TRP A 141 3.87 -4.89 18.94
CA TRP A 141 2.48 -4.75 18.47
C TRP A 141 1.59 -5.93 18.86
N CYS A 142 2.11 -7.16 18.80
CA CYS A 142 1.35 -8.38 19.01
C CYS A 142 1.15 -8.72 20.49
N SER A 143 2.02 -8.21 21.38
CA SER A 143 1.87 -8.35 22.83
C SER A 143 0.77 -7.46 23.43
N GLN A 144 0.05 -6.70 22.61
CA GLN A 144 -1.00 -5.78 23.03
C GLN A 144 -2.33 -6.12 22.34
N SER A 145 -3.45 -5.81 22.99
CA SER A 145 -4.77 -5.90 22.38
C SER A 145 -4.90 -4.90 21.22
N PRO A 146 -5.66 -5.23 20.16
CA PRO A 146 -6.46 -6.45 20.00
C PRO A 146 -5.67 -7.63 19.40
N ARG A 147 -4.41 -7.43 18.96
CA ARG A 147 -3.62 -8.49 18.31
C ARG A 147 -3.37 -9.69 19.22
N LEU A 148 -3.09 -9.45 20.50
CA LEU A 148 -2.87 -10.52 21.47
C LEU A 148 -4.12 -11.42 21.60
N GLU A 149 -5.30 -10.83 21.62
CA GLU A 149 -6.57 -11.55 21.73
C GLU A 149 -6.87 -12.35 20.46
N LEU A 150 -6.64 -11.74 19.29
CA LEU A 150 -6.88 -12.36 17.98
C LEU A 150 -5.95 -13.52 17.68
N GLY A 151 -4.67 -13.38 18.03
CA GLY A 151 -3.61 -14.30 17.65
C GLY A 151 -3.03 -15.10 18.80
N SER A 152 -3.67 -15.13 19.98
CA SER A 152 -3.07 -15.63 21.23
C SER A 152 -2.32 -16.96 21.07
N ALA A 153 -2.96 -17.97 20.47
CA ALA A 153 -2.36 -19.29 20.26
C ALA A 153 -1.12 -19.21 19.34
N LEU A 154 -1.22 -18.51 18.21
CA LEU A 154 -0.10 -18.36 17.28
C LEU A 154 1.05 -17.54 17.91
N ILE A 155 0.73 -16.48 18.64
CA ILE A 155 1.72 -15.63 19.31
C ILE A 155 2.47 -16.42 20.39
N GLN A 156 1.77 -17.23 21.18
CA GLN A 156 2.39 -18.11 22.17
C GLN A 156 3.33 -19.14 21.51
N GLU A 157 2.88 -19.75 20.42
CA GLU A 157 3.66 -20.73 19.65
C GLU A 157 4.93 -20.11 19.07
N LEU A 158 4.83 -18.93 18.43
CA LEU A 158 5.98 -18.17 17.92
C LEU A 158 6.93 -17.68 19.04
N SER A 159 6.39 -17.48 20.25
CA SER A 159 7.18 -17.12 21.44
C SER A 159 7.91 -18.30 22.06
N ALA A 160 7.48 -19.54 21.79
CA ALA A 160 8.07 -20.77 22.32
C ALA A 160 9.19 -21.34 21.43
N ILE A 161 9.32 -20.88 20.19
CA ILE A 161 10.35 -21.36 19.26
C ILE A 161 11.73 -20.90 19.74
N ASP A 162 12.64 -21.85 19.98
CA ASP A 162 14.05 -21.56 20.23
C ASP A 162 14.76 -21.19 18.92
N PRO A 163 15.27 -19.95 18.76
CA PRO A 163 15.98 -19.53 17.56
C PRO A 163 17.28 -20.30 17.32
N MET A 164 17.85 -20.94 18.34
CA MET A 164 19.10 -21.71 18.26
C MET A 164 18.88 -23.17 17.87
N ALA A 165 17.64 -23.68 17.98
CA ALA A 165 17.31 -25.05 17.63
C ALA A 165 17.27 -25.26 16.10
N PRO A 166 17.54 -26.49 15.60
CA PRO A 166 17.37 -26.84 14.19
C PRO A 166 15.96 -26.50 13.66
N VAL A 167 15.88 -25.94 12.46
CA VAL A 167 14.61 -25.58 11.85
C VAL A 167 13.86 -26.80 11.34
N ASP A 168 12.56 -26.88 11.62
CA ASP A 168 11.65 -27.74 10.87
C ASP A 168 11.06 -26.94 9.71
N ARG A 169 11.47 -27.28 8.48
CA ARG A 169 11.09 -26.55 7.27
C ARG A 169 9.62 -26.71 6.91
N VAL A 170 9.03 -27.87 7.18
CA VAL A 170 7.61 -28.12 6.89
C VAL A 170 6.76 -27.30 7.85
N TYR A 171 7.11 -27.33 9.12
CA TYR A 171 6.43 -26.57 10.15
C TYR A 171 6.60 -25.05 9.97
N LEU A 172 7.79 -24.59 9.54
CA LEU A 172 8.02 -23.18 9.19
C LEU A 172 7.07 -22.68 8.09
N SER A 173 6.86 -23.46 7.02
CA SER A 173 5.92 -23.11 5.96
C SER A 173 4.47 -23.05 6.47
N GLN A 174 4.08 -23.98 7.34
CA GLN A 174 2.74 -23.98 7.96
C GLN A 174 2.54 -22.76 8.85
N LEU A 175 3.54 -22.39 9.66
CA LEU A 175 3.51 -21.19 10.49
C LEU A 175 3.46 -19.91 9.64
N GLN A 176 4.15 -19.86 8.49
CA GLN A 176 4.06 -18.71 7.59
C GLN A 176 2.63 -18.52 7.09
N GLN A 177 1.95 -19.59 6.68
CA GLN A 177 0.56 -19.51 6.24
C GLN A 177 -0.35 -19.01 7.37
N ARG A 178 -0.20 -19.58 8.57
CA ARG A 178 -0.97 -19.13 9.75
C ARG A 178 -0.68 -17.68 10.13
N TRP A 179 0.55 -17.22 9.94
CA TRP A 179 0.90 -15.81 10.10
C TRP A 179 0.18 -14.93 9.08
N ALA A 180 0.15 -15.34 7.81
CA ALA A 180 -0.60 -14.63 6.76
C ALA A 180 -2.12 -14.57 7.08
N ASP A 181 -2.70 -15.67 7.55
CA ASP A 181 -4.10 -15.73 7.96
C ASP A 181 -4.38 -14.79 9.16
N PHE A 182 -3.51 -14.80 10.17
CA PHE A 182 -3.59 -13.87 11.31
C PHE A 182 -3.51 -12.40 10.89
N LEU A 183 -2.63 -12.05 9.95
CA LEU A 183 -2.58 -10.70 9.40
C LEU A 183 -3.89 -10.34 8.68
N ALA A 184 -4.52 -11.31 8.00
CA ALA A 184 -5.78 -11.09 7.30
C ALA A 184 -6.92 -10.81 8.29
N ASP A 185 -6.98 -11.57 9.38
CA ASP A 185 -7.94 -11.35 10.47
C ASP A 185 -7.75 -9.99 11.14
N CYS A 186 -6.51 -9.55 11.34
CA CYS A 186 -6.20 -8.22 11.86
C CYS A 186 -6.73 -7.10 10.95
N ARG A 187 -6.61 -7.30 9.62
CA ARG A 187 -6.98 -6.31 8.60
C ARG A 187 -8.49 -6.18 8.41
N LEU A 188 -9.25 -7.26 8.55
CA LEU A 188 -10.67 -7.28 8.24
C LEU A 188 -11.52 -6.66 9.37
N PRO A 189 -12.74 -6.19 9.08
CA PRO A 189 -13.72 -5.87 10.12
C PRO A 189 -13.98 -7.10 11.02
N PRO A 190 -14.10 -6.92 12.35
CA PRO A 190 -14.30 -5.63 13.04
C PRO A 190 -13.02 -4.88 13.42
N HIS A 191 -11.82 -5.43 13.23
CA HIS A 191 -10.58 -4.89 13.82
C HIS A 191 -9.88 -3.81 12.98
N GLN A 192 -9.86 -3.97 11.66
CA GLN A 192 -9.36 -2.94 10.71
C GLN A 192 -7.95 -2.39 11.02
N LEU A 193 -7.07 -3.23 11.56
CA LEU A 193 -5.69 -2.86 11.86
C LEU A 193 -4.89 -2.62 10.57
N SER A 194 -4.01 -1.62 10.59
CA SER A 194 -3.26 -1.14 9.43
C SER A 194 -1.80 -1.60 9.41
N ARG A 195 -1.17 -1.80 10.58
CA ARG A 195 0.22 -2.31 10.69
C ARG A 195 0.25 -3.82 10.53
N ASN A 196 0.23 -4.29 9.29
CA ASN A 196 0.34 -5.71 8.95
C ASN A 196 1.58 -5.94 8.08
N LEU A 197 2.51 -6.76 8.58
CA LEU A 197 3.79 -7.03 7.94
C LEU A 197 4.11 -8.53 7.97
N PRO A 198 4.72 -9.09 6.91
CA PRO A 198 5.03 -8.43 5.63
C PRO A 198 3.78 -8.25 4.74
N GLY A 199 3.71 -7.15 3.99
CA GLY A 199 2.56 -6.79 3.17
C GLY A 199 2.22 -7.83 2.09
N ARG A 200 3.25 -8.41 1.45
CA ARG A 200 3.03 -9.46 0.43
C ARG A 200 2.56 -10.81 0.96
N PHE A 201 2.57 -11.01 2.29
CA PHE A 201 1.96 -12.21 2.87
C PHE A 201 0.44 -12.11 2.82
N LEU A 202 -0.11 -10.90 2.95
CA LEU A 202 -1.54 -10.63 2.75
C LEU A 202 -1.93 -10.63 1.27
N LEU A 203 -1.13 -9.95 0.46
CA LEU A 203 -1.42 -9.73 -0.95
C LEU A 203 -0.17 -10.05 -1.76
N SER A 204 -0.05 -11.29 -2.20
CA SER A 204 1.17 -11.75 -2.88
C SER A 204 1.37 -11.06 -4.23
N GLY A 205 0.29 -10.71 -4.93
CA GLY A 205 0.36 -10.32 -6.33
C GLY A 205 0.84 -11.47 -7.20
N THR A 206 1.15 -11.19 -8.46
CA THR A 206 1.52 -12.19 -9.46
C THR A 206 3.00 -12.60 -9.41
N ASP A 207 3.88 -11.68 -9.00
CA ASP A 207 5.33 -11.89 -9.05
C ASP A 207 5.90 -12.62 -7.81
N TYR A 208 5.27 -12.46 -6.64
CA TYR A 208 5.74 -13.10 -5.40
C TYR A 208 5.14 -14.49 -5.26
N LYS A 209 5.99 -15.46 -4.96
CA LYS A 209 5.59 -16.85 -4.71
C LYS A 209 5.69 -17.15 -3.21
N PRO A 210 4.55 -17.21 -2.49
CA PRO A 210 4.55 -17.66 -1.11
C PRO A 210 5.18 -19.05 -0.98
N GLY A 211 5.96 -19.28 0.08
CA GLY A 211 6.52 -20.58 0.41
C GLY A 211 7.89 -20.92 -0.19
N ASP A 212 8.43 -20.13 -1.14
CA ASP A 212 9.80 -20.34 -1.66
C ASP A 212 10.87 -20.13 -0.57
N LYS A 213 10.69 -19.07 0.23
CA LYS A 213 11.56 -18.71 1.36
C LYS A 213 10.69 -18.30 2.56
N PRO A 214 10.09 -19.27 3.27
CA PRO A 214 9.17 -18.98 4.36
C PRO A 214 9.89 -18.40 5.57
N PHE A 215 9.31 -17.40 6.22
CA PHE A 215 9.81 -16.89 7.49
C PHE A 215 8.66 -16.41 8.36
N VAL A 216 8.90 -16.40 9.67
CA VAL A 216 7.97 -15.92 10.69
C VAL A 216 8.72 -15.09 11.72
N PRO A 217 8.06 -14.17 12.45
CA PRO A 217 8.72 -13.48 13.56
C PRO A 217 9.02 -14.48 14.69
N LEU A 218 10.23 -14.40 15.25
CA LEU A 218 10.64 -15.21 16.40
C LEU A 218 10.60 -14.33 17.65
N PHE A 219 9.48 -14.37 18.38
CA PHE A 219 9.26 -13.47 19.52
C PHE A 219 10.14 -13.79 20.73
N SER A 220 10.61 -15.04 20.84
CA SER A 220 11.57 -15.48 21.86
C SER A 220 12.88 -14.67 21.87
N ILE A 221 13.30 -14.13 20.71
CA ILE A 221 14.48 -13.24 20.60
C ILE A 221 14.34 -12.02 21.53
N ASN A 222 13.12 -11.56 21.79
CA ASN A 222 12.85 -10.40 22.63
C ASN A 222 12.58 -10.76 24.10
N LEU A 223 12.27 -12.03 24.38
CA LEU A 223 11.91 -12.52 25.72
C LEU A 223 13.15 -12.95 26.51
N ALA A 224 14.22 -13.37 25.85
CA ALA A 224 15.50 -13.60 26.48
C ALA A 224 16.11 -12.23 26.85
N GLY A 225 15.97 -11.81 28.12
CA GLY A 225 16.40 -10.51 28.66
C GLY A 225 17.91 -10.21 28.62
N GLY A 226 18.64 -10.67 27.61
CA GLY A 226 20.04 -10.36 27.37
C GLY A 226 20.43 -10.70 25.92
N SER A 227 20.83 -9.67 25.17
CA SER A 227 21.49 -9.70 23.86
C SER A 227 20.96 -10.70 22.81
N VAL A 228 20.42 -10.17 21.70
CA VAL A 228 20.27 -10.93 20.45
C VAL A 228 21.57 -11.71 20.20
N PRO A 229 21.53 -13.04 20.00
CA PRO A 229 22.75 -13.81 19.75
C PRO A 229 23.53 -13.20 18.60
N GLY A 230 24.83 -12.98 18.77
CA GLY A 230 25.67 -12.38 17.71
C GLY A 230 25.69 -13.19 16.41
N SER A 231 25.34 -14.48 16.48
CA SER A 231 25.11 -15.36 15.34
C SER A 231 24.20 -16.53 15.70
N PHE A 232 23.41 -17.00 14.74
CA PHE A 232 22.63 -18.23 14.86
C PHE A 232 23.38 -19.43 14.25
N PRO A 233 23.25 -20.65 14.81
CA PRO A 233 23.79 -21.86 14.20
C PRO A 233 23.23 -22.05 12.79
N ALA A 234 24.05 -22.56 11.86
CA ALA A 234 23.58 -22.86 10.52
C ALA A 234 22.38 -23.82 10.57
N GLN A 235 21.36 -23.56 9.75
CA GLN A 235 20.11 -24.33 9.71
C GLN A 235 19.26 -24.26 11.00
N SER A 236 19.53 -23.34 11.91
CA SER A 236 18.60 -23.06 13.02
C SER A 236 17.40 -22.22 12.57
N TRP A 237 16.35 -22.17 13.40
CA TRP A 237 15.19 -21.28 13.18
C TRP A 237 15.61 -19.82 12.95
N GLY A 238 16.48 -19.30 13.80
CA GLY A 238 16.99 -17.93 13.70
C GLY A 238 17.77 -17.69 12.42
N ALA A 239 18.68 -18.60 12.05
CA ALA A 239 19.48 -18.45 10.84
C ALA A 239 18.62 -18.47 9.56
N VAL A 240 17.69 -19.42 9.46
CA VAL A 240 16.85 -19.58 8.26
C VAL A 240 15.83 -18.45 8.14
N CYS A 241 15.15 -18.07 9.23
CA CYS A 241 14.20 -16.96 9.18
C CYS A 241 14.89 -15.63 8.87
N ALA A 242 16.09 -15.38 9.42
CA ALA A 242 16.85 -14.17 9.12
C ALA A 242 17.30 -14.09 7.66
N ASP A 243 17.77 -15.20 7.08
CA ASP A 243 18.15 -15.26 5.66
C ASP A 243 16.94 -15.06 4.73
N HIS A 244 15.83 -15.74 5.03
CA HIS A 244 14.60 -15.63 4.25
C HIS A 244 13.96 -14.24 4.37
N TYR A 245 13.97 -13.62 5.56
CA TYR A 245 13.58 -12.22 5.76
C TYR A 245 14.45 -11.28 4.92
N LYS A 246 15.78 -11.46 4.95
CA LYS A 246 16.70 -10.65 4.15
C LYS A 246 16.43 -10.81 2.66
N ALA A 247 16.19 -12.04 2.21
CA ALA A 247 15.84 -12.31 0.82
C ALA A 247 14.53 -11.60 0.43
N TYR A 248 13.50 -11.65 1.26
CA TYR A 248 12.26 -10.91 1.05
C TYR A 248 12.50 -9.39 0.98
N ARG A 249 13.23 -8.83 1.94
CA ARG A 249 13.52 -7.39 1.97
C ARG A 249 14.28 -6.94 0.71
N ASP A 250 15.31 -7.68 0.32
CA ASP A 250 16.25 -7.25 -0.71
C ASP A 250 15.79 -7.62 -2.13
N HIS A 251 14.98 -8.67 -2.30
CA HIS A 251 14.54 -9.15 -3.61
C HIS A 251 13.04 -8.91 -3.91
N GLU A 252 12.21 -8.68 -2.89
CA GLU A 252 10.76 -8.44 -3.07
C GLU A 252 10.36 -7.00 -2.72
N ALA A 253 10.65 -6.56 -1.49
CA ALA A 253 10.24 -5.23 -1.01
C ALA A 253 11.06 -4.12 -1.70
N ARG A 254 12.39 -4.15 -1.59
CA ARG A 254 13.27 -3.11 -2.13
C ARG A 254 13.09 -2.89 -3.64
N PRO A 255 13.06 -3.93 -4.50
CA PRO A 255 12.97 -3.71 -5.94
C PRO A 255 11.62 -3.11 -6.37
N PHE A 256 10.53 -3.40 -5.63
CA PHE A 256 9.25 -2.75 -5.88
C PHE A 256 9.36 -1.22 -5.70
N PHE A 257 9.94 -0.76 -4.60
CA PHE A 257 10.12 0.67 -4.36
C PHE A 257 11.09 1.31 -5.37
N GLU A 258 12.21 0.66 -5.67
CA GLU A 258 13.19 1.16 -6.64
C GLU A 258 12.62 1.31 -8.05
N ARG A 259 11.84 0.34 -8.52
CA ARG A 259 11.26 0.36 -9.88
C ARG A 259 10.11 1.37 -9.99
N HIS A 260 9.24 1.43 -8.99
CA HIS A 260 7.97 2.15 -9.11
C HIS A 260 8.02 3.54 -8.48
N PHE A 261 8.53 3.70 -7.26
CA PHE A 261 8.47 4.98 -6.54
C PHE A 261 9.44 6.02 -7.06
N GLN A 262 10.61 5.62 -7.55
CA GLN A 262 11.56 6.54 -8.17
C GLN A 262 10.97 7.29 -9.38
N ASN A 263 9.88 6.78 -9.96
CA ASN A 263 9.24 7.29 -11.15
C ASN A 263 7.98 8.13 -10.88
N LEU A 264 7.50 8.21 -9.63
CA LEU A 264 6.27 8.93 -9.28
C LEU A 264 6.51 10.44 -9.13
N ASP A 265 5.65 11.27 -9.73
CA ASP A 265 5.64 12.73 -9.56
C ASP A 265 4.87 13.19 -8.31
N ALA A 266 3.87 12.40 -7.90
CA ALA A 266 3.05 12.65 -6.72
C ALA A 266 2.54 11.33 -6.12
N GLN A 267 2.13 11.37 -4.86
CA GLN A 267 1.53 10.25 -4.15
C GLN A 267 0.21 10.66 -3.50
N VAL A 268 -0.81 9.83 -3.64
CA VAL A 268 -2.09 9.92 -2.93
C VAL A 268 -2.19 8.71 -2.00
N ILE A 269 -2.42 8.96 -0.72
CA ILE A 269 -2.63 7.94 0.31
C ILE A 269 -4.06 8.08 0.83
N LEU A 270 -4.89 7.10 0.49
CA LEU A 270 -6.28 7.05 0.93
C LEU A 270 -6.37 6.39 2.31
N ILE A 271 -7.20 6.95 3.18
CA ILE A 271 -7.46 6.39 4.50
C ILE A 271 -8.96 6.30 4.78
N ASP A 272 -9.37 5.20 5.40
CA ASP A 272 -10.74 4.99 5.89
C ASP A 272 -10.82 5.33 7.39
N LEU A 273 -10.85 6.62 7.70
CA LEU A 273 -10.95 7.09 9.09
C LEU A 273 -12.27 6.66 9.74
N LEU A 274 -13.37 6.62 9.00
CA LEU A 274 -14.66 6.19 9.51
C LEU A 274 -14.64 4.72 9.92
N GLY A 275 -14.05 3.86 9.08
CA GLY A 275 -13.83 2.46 9.37
C GLY A 275 -13.01 2.26 10.65
N ALA A 276 -11.86 2.93 10.76
CA ALA A 276 -11.03 2.88 11.97
C ALA A 276 -11.74 3.39 13.22
N MET A 277 -12.46 4.51 13.14
CA MET A 277 -13.23 5.02 14.27
C MET A 277 -14.30 4.04 14.72
N THR A 278 -14.97 3.37 13.78
CA THR A 278 -15.99 2.35 14.06
C THR A 278 -15.38 1.09 14.68
N ALA A 279 -14.18 0.69 14.25
CA ALA A 279 -13.42 -0.42 14.84
C ALA A 279 -12.91 -0.12 16.26
N GLY A 280 -12.85 1.15 16.65
CA GLY A 280 -12.51 1.59 17.99
C GLY A 280 -11.12 2.24 18.11
N GLN A 281 -10.80 2.66 19.32
CA GLN A 281 -9.62 3.49 19.59
C GLN A 281 -8.30 2.83 19.20
N GLU A 282 -8.17 1.52 19.38
CA GLU A 282 -6.95 0.78 19.05
C GLU A 282 -6.70 0.72 17.53
N ALA A 283 -7.76 0.57 16.72
CA ALA A 283 -7.65 0.62 15.27
C ALA A 283 -7.20 2.00 14.78
N LEU A 284 -7.75 3.08 15.38
CA LEU A 284 -7.35 4.45 15.05
C LEU A 284 -5.88 4.74 15.43
N LYS A 285 -5.43 4.30 16.62
CA LYS A 285 -4.02 4.40 17.03
C LYS A 285 -3.11 3.61 16.08
N ASP A 286 -3.54 2.41 15.69
CA ASP A 286 -2.78 1.55 14.78
C ASP A 286 -2.65 2.18 13.38
N MET A 287 -3.72 2.76 12.86
CA MET A 287 -3.73 3.50 11.59
C MET A 287 -2.82 4.71 11.63
N ARG A 288 -2.86 5.51 12.71
CA ARG A 288 -1.96 6.66 12.89
C ARG A 288 -0.50 6.21 12.87
N ALA A 289 -0.16 5.17 13.63
CA ALA A 289 1.20 4.63 13.67
C ALA A 289 1.64 4.07 12.30
N ALA A 290 0.73 3.42 11.55
CA ALA A 290 1.00 2.97 10.19
C ALA A 290 1.31 4.15 9.25
N LEU A 291 0.48 5.20 9.30
CA LEU A 291 0.66 6.41 8.49
C LEU A 291 1.98 7.12 8.83
N ASP A 292 2.31 7.27 10.11
CA ASP A 292 3.59 7.86 10.55
C ASP A 292 4.78 7.11 9.98
N SER A 293 4.72 5.77 9.99
CA SER A 293 5.77 4.89 9.48
C SER A 293 5.93 5.02 7.95
N VAL A 294 4.81 5.10 7.22
CA VAL A 294 4.78 5.28 5.77
C VAL A 294 5.21 6.68 5.35
N LEU A 295 4.91 7.71 6.14
CA LEU A 295 5.28 9.09 5.86
C LEU A 295 6.74 9.39 6.21
N GLN A 296 7.37 8.58 7.07
CA GLN A 296 8.75 8.77 7.53
C GLN A 296 9.74 8.99 6.37
N PRO A 297 9.68 8.23 5.25
CA PRO A 297 10.63 8.40 4.15
C PRO A 297 10.47 9.67 3.33
N PHE A 298 9.29 10.31 3.41
CA PHE A 298 9.06 11.63 2.83
C PHE A 298 9.55 12.76 3.74
N ARG A 299 9.74 12.49 5.04
CA ARG A 299 10.30 13.44 6.02
C ARG A 299 11.82 13.37 6.08
N TYR A 300 12.40 12.22 5.75
CA TYR A 300 13.84 12.05 5.74
C TYR A 300 14.50 13.01 4.74
N GLY A 301 15.44 13.80 5.25
CA GLY A 301 16.26 14.69 4.45
C GLY A 301 17.21 13.92 3.52
N GLN A 302 18.04 14.69 2.81
CA GLN A 302 18.97 14.19 1.82
C GLN A 302 20.01 13.19 2.38
N ASP A 303 20.24 13.15 3.69
CA ASP A 303 21.28 12.34 4.31
C ASP A 303 20.85 10.91 4.66
N HIS A 304 19.54 10.62 4.67
CA HIS A 304 19.05 9.26 4.88
C HIS A 304 19.03 8.47 3.57
N TRP A 305 19.35 7.18 3.63
CA TRP A 305 19.38 6.33 2.44
C TRP A 305 17.99 6.05 1.86
N LEU A 306 16.94 5.92 2.70
CA LEU A 306 15.57 5.91 2.18
C LEU A 306 15.25 7.24 1.49
N GLY A 307 15.72 8.37 2.02
CA GLY A 307 15.64 9.65 1.32
C GLY A 307 16.27 9.61 -0.07
N ARG A 308 17.34 8.83 -0.29
CA ARG A 308 17.94 8.60 -1.62
C ARG A 308 17.04 7.81 -2.57
N LEU A 309 16.22 6.90 -2.06
CA LEU A 309 15.22 6.17 -2.84
C LEU A 309 14.12 7.09 -3.39
N PHE A 310 13.78 8.16 -2.64
CA PHE A 310 12.74 9.14 -2.99
C PHE A 310 13.27 10.46 -3.59
N ARG A 311 14.60 10.66 -3.64
CA ARG A 311 15.29 11.96 -3.85
C ARG A 311 14.97 12.71 -5.15
N ARG A 312 14.33 12.10 -6.16
CA ARG A 312 14.22 12.73 -7.49
C ARG A 312 12.84 13.02 -8.06
N ARG A 313 11.71 12.55 -7.52
CA ARG A 313 10.43 12.76 -8.25
C ARG A 313 9.14 13.02 -7.47
N ILE A 314 8.94 12.55 -6.23
CA ILE A 314 7.65 12.82 -5.55
C ILE A 314 7.64 14.26 -5.03
N ARG A 315 7.02 15.16 -5.79
CA ARG A 315 6.93 16.59 -5.46
C ARG A 315 5.84 16.88 -4.43
N ARG A 316 4.84 16.01 -4.34
CA ARG A 316 3.63 16.22 -3.54
C ARG A 316 3.12 14.90 -3.01
N VAL A 317 2.78 14.88 -1.72
CA VAL A 317 2.05 13.80 -1.07
C VAL A 317 0.72 14.38 -0.60
N ALA A 318 -0.37 13.67 -0.89
CA ALA A 318 -1.70 14.00 -0.40
C ALA A 318 -2.21 12.81 0.44
N VAL A 319 -2.59 13.07 1.68
CA VAL A 319 -3.34 12.12 2.50
C VAL A 319 -4.81 12.50 2.41
N CYS A 320 -5.69 11.56 2.08
CA CYS A 320 -7.10 11.83 1.82
C CYS A 320 -8.00 10.90 2.63
N ALA A 321 -8.84 11.48 3.50
CA ALA A 321 -9.95 10.76 4.10
C ALA A 321 -10.98 10.41 3.02
N THR A 322 -11.44 9.16 3.04
CA THR A 322 -12.41 8.63 2.07
C THR A 322 -13.77 8.38 2.71
N LYS A 323 -14.78 8.07 1.89
CA LYS A 323 -16.15 7.74 2.33
C LYS A 323 -16.84 8.88 3.11
N ILE A 324 -16.43 10.12 2.86
CA ILE A 324 -16.95 11.32 3.55
C ILE A 324 -18.42 11.61 3.21
N ASP A 325 -18.96 10.99 2.17
CA ASP A 325 -20.38 11.01 1.81
C ASP A 325 -21.26 10.31 2.86
N HIS A 326 -20.67 9.49 3.74
CA HIS A 326 -21.36 8.93 4.90
C HIS A 326 -21.55 9.95 6.04
N LEU A 327 -20.96 11.15 5.92
CA LEU A 327 -21.04 12.21 6.92
C LEU A 327 -21.88 13.39 6.42
N LEU A 328 -22.52 14.07 7.37
CA LEU A 328 -23.12 15.38 7.12
C LEU A 328 -22.03 16.41 6.76
N PRO A 329 -22.34 17.43 5.94
CA PRO A 329 -21.35 18.44 5.52
C PRO A 329 -20.61 19.14 6.67
N GLU A 330 -21.24 19.31 7.83
CA GLU A 330 -20.63 19.89 9.03
C GLU A 330 -19.57 18.97 9.67
N ASP A 331 -19.80 17.65 9.64
CA ASP A 331 -18.87 16.66 10.17
C ASP A 331 -17.71 16.38 9.22
N GLN A 332 -17.86 16.63 7.92
CA GLN A 332 -16.76 16.54 6.96
C GLN A 332 -15.59 17.47 7.32
N LYS A 333 -15.88 18.68 7.84
CA LYS A 333 -14.84 19.60 8.34
C LYS A 333 -14.13 19.07 9.58
N ARG A 334 -14.87 18.40 10.47
CA ARG A 334 -14.31 17.77 11.68
C ARG A 334 -13.41 16.59 11.30
N MET A 335 -13.84 15.79 10.33
CA MET A 335 -13.03 14.70 9.77
C MET A 335 -11.73 15.21 9.15
N GLN A 336 -11.78 16.33 8.41
CA GLN A 336 -10.57 16.98 7.92
C GLN A 336 -9.65 17.43 9.06
N SER A 337 -10.20 18.04 10.11
CA SER A 337 -9.40 18.47 11.27
C SER A 337 -8.74 17.29 11.99
N LEU A 338 -9.43 16.15 12.09
CA LEU A 338 -8.88 14.91 12.64
C LEU A 338 -7.75 14.34 11.78
N LEU A 339 -7.86 14.45 10.45
CA LEU A 339 -6.81 14.03 9.54
C LEU A 339 -5.55 14.90 9.65
N GLU A 340 -5.71 16.19 9.93
CA GLU A 340 -4.61 17.16 10.03
C GLU A 340 -3.91 17.12 11.41
N SER A 341 -4.53 16.54 12.44
CA SER A 341 -3.99 16.39 13.80
C SER A 341 -3.10 15.16 14.00
#